data_AF-A0A8X6US22-F1
#
_entry.id   AF-A0A8X6US22-F1
#
_cell.length_a   1.000
_cell.length_b   1.000
_cell.length_c   1.000
_cell.angle_alpha   90.00
_cell.angle_beta   90.00
_cell.angle_gamma   90.00
#
_symmetry.space_group_name_H-M   'P 1'
#
loop_
_entity.id
_entity.type
_entity.pdbx_description
1 polymer ?
#
loop_
_entity_poly.entity_id
_entity_poly.type
_entity_poly.pdbx_seq_one_letter_code
_entity_poly.pdbx_strand_id
1 'polypeptide(L)'
;MDIIAPNEPTYYPVNQHYQPSTIDLGLAKGIQNISVSTSEDLSSDHNPVYFLVGLDNIILEPKNQILLTNWSKFNRNLSNTMCGNPLINDLNELDKAVDNFALSIQTAINQSSKAKIIEHPYFNIPFPTRLKINLAEKFGRILVIPPLKMK
;
A
#
# COMPACT_ATOMS: atom_id res chain seq x y z
N MET A 1 -9.42 -17.84 -10.90
CA MET A 1 -8.63 -16.99 -9.99
C MET A 1 -7.33 -17.71 -9.89
N ASP A 2 -6.30 -17.06 -10.38
CA ASP A 2 -5.12 -17.73 -10.90
C ASP A 2 -3.93 -17.22 -10.10
N ILE A 3 -3.05 -18.14 -9.71
CA ILE A 3 -1.83 -17.84 -8.97
C ILE A 3 -0.72 -17.65 -9.99
N ILE A 4 0.00 -16.55 -9.87
CA ILE A 4 1.07 -16.17 -10.77
C ILE A 4 2.32 -15.99 -9.93
N ALA A 5 3.32 -16.83 -10.14
CA ALA A 5 4.56 -16.81 -9.40
C ALA A 5 5.74 -16.96 -10.37
N PRO A 6 6.90 -16.36 -10.06
CA PRO A 6 8.13 -16.68 -10.77
C PRO A 6 8.47 -18.17 -10.66
N ASN A 7 9.14 -18.70 -11.67
CA ASN A 7 9.66 -20.07 -11.64
C ASN A 7 10.94 -20.19 -10.79
N GLU A 8 11.50 -19.06 -10.36
CA GLU A 8 12.71 -18.98 -9.56
C GLU A 8 12.37 -18.58 -8.11
N PRO A 9 13.21 -18.95 -7.13
CA PRO A 9 13.09 -18.48 -5.77
C PRO A 9 13.12 -16.94 -5.71
N THR A 10 12.27 -16.38 -4.86
CA THR A 10 12.23 -14.93 -4.62
C THR A 10 12.80 -14.58 -3.27
N TYR A 11 12.90 -15.54 -2.35
CA TYR A 11 13.53 -15.42 -1.05
C TYR A 11 14.79 -16.28 -0.96
N TYR A 12 15.88 -15.66 -0.49
CA TYR A 12 17.18 -16.27 -0.30
C TYR A 12 17.63 -16.08 1.15
N PRO A 13 17.41 -17.09 2.01
CA PRO A 13 17.74 -16.97 3.43
C PRO A 13 19.25 -16.84 3.65
N VAL A 14 19.64 -15.97 4.59
CA VAL A 14 21.04 -15.82 5.01
C VAL A 14 21.53 -17.07 5.76
N ASN A 15 20.63 -17.70 6.52
CA ASN A 15 20.96 -18.91 7.27
C ASN A 15 20.92 -20.14 6.35
N GLN A 16 22.06 -20.81 6.25
CA GLN A 16 22.33 -21.97 5.37
C GLN A 16 21.49 -23.21 5.69
N HIS A 17 20.78 -23.24 6.83
CA HIS A 17 19.83 -24.31 7.17
C HIS A 17 18.48 -24.14 6.48
N TYR A 18 18.19 -22.97 5.90
CA TYR A 18 16.97 -22.74 5.13
C TYR A 18 17.25 -22.78 3.64
N GLN A 19 16.27 -23.22 2.86
CA GLN A 19 16.36 -23.30 1.40
C GLN A 19 15.69 -22.07 0.76
N PRO A 20 16.22 -21.59 -0.38
CA PRO A 20 15.54 -20.59 -1.19
C PRO A 20 14.11 -21.03 -1.53
N SER A 21 13.18 -20.08 -1.54
CA SER A 21 11.77 -20.36 -1.84
C SER A 21 11.09 -19.23 -2.59
N THR A 22 10.01 -19.53 -3.30
CA THR A 22 9.17 -18.55 -3.99
C THR A 22 7.98 -18.22 -3.09
N ILE A 23 8.04 -17.06 -2.44
CA ILE A 23 6.98 -16.59 -1.52
C ILE A 23 6.34 -15.27 -1.96
N ASP A 24 6.89 -14.64 -2.98
CA ASP A 24 6.36 -13.43 -3.60
C ASP A 24 5.57 -13.83 -4.87
N LEU A 25 4.24 -13.72 -4.80
CA LEU A 25 3.33 -14.13 -5.87
C LEU A 25 2.18 -13.14 -6.06
N GLY A 26 1.56 -13.21 -7.24
CA GLY A 26 0.38 -12.45 -7.62
C GLY A 26 -0.86 -13.33 -7.66
N LEU A 27 -2.00 -12.76 -7.28
CA LEU A 27 -3.32 -13.35 -7.44
C LEU A 27 -4.09 -12.57 -8.50
N ALA A 28 -4.48 -13.25 -9.58
CA ALA A 28 -5.20 -12.63 -10.69
C ALA A 28 -6.62 -13.18 -10.80
N LYS A 29 -7.58 -12.32 -11.11
CA LYS A 29 -8.96 -12.72 -11.41
C LYS A 29 -9.50 -11.86 -12.54
N GLY A 30 -9.91 -12.51 -13.64
CA GLY A 30 -10.48 -11.82 -14.80
C GLY A 30 -9.47 -11.00 -15.59
N ILE A 31 -8.17 -11.24 -15.41
CA ILE A 31 -7.08 -10.60 -16.15
C ILE A 31 -6.39 -11.69 -16.98
N GLN A 32 -6.28 -11.46 -18.29
CA GLN A 32 -5.53 -12.31 -19.21
C GLN A 32 -4.18 -11.67 -19.52
N ASN A 33 -3.24 -12.43 -20.10
CA ASN A 33 -1.94 -11.93 -20.56
C ASN A 33 -1.05 -11.32 -19.47
N ILE A 34 -0.88 -12.03 -18.35
CA ILE A 34 0.07 -11.64 -17.31
C ILE A 34 1.38 -12.41 -17.51
N SER A 35 2.49 -11.70 -17.56
CA SER A 35 3.84 -12.27 -17.51
C SER A 35 4.53 -11.85 -16.21
N VAL A 36 5.40 -12.72 -15.72
CA VAL A 36 6.09 -12.55 -14.45
C VAL A 36 7.60 -12.67 -14.65
N SER A 37 8.36 -11.80 -14.01
CA SER A 37 9.82 -11.85 -14.00
C SER A 37 10.38 -11.42 -12.64
N THR A 38 11.63 -11.79 -12.37
CA THR A 38 12.40 -11.39 -11.19
C THR A 38 13.55 -10.48 -11.62
N SER A 39 14.10 -9.70 -10.70
CA SER A 39 15.45 -9.14 -10.88
C SER A 39 16.27 -9.31 -9.62
N GLU A 40 17.57 -9.48 -9.78
CA GLU A 40 18.51 -9.62 -8.66
C GLU A 40 18.65 -8.28 -7.93
N ASP A 41 18.20 -8.22 -6.67
CA ASP A 41 18.44 -7.09 -5.79
C ASP A 41 19.33 -7.53 -4.62
N LEU A 42 20.62 -7.22 -4.73
CA LEU A 42 21.61 -7.59 -3.72
C LEU A 42 21.46 -6.82 -2.39
N SER A 43 20.51 -5.88 -2.30
CA SER A 43 20.26 -5.11 -1.08
C SER A 43 19.23 -5.74 -0.13
N SER A 44 18.56 -6.81 -0.57
CA SER A 44 17.58 -7.56 0.22
C SER A 44 17.86 -9.07 0.16
N ASP A 45 17.36 -9.80 1.14
CA ASP A 45 17.22 -11.26 1.12
C ASP A 45 16.06 -11.74 0.22
N HIS A 46 15.47 -10.82 -0.55
CA HIS A 46 14.41 -11.08 -1.51
C HIS A 46 14.72 -10.43 -2.86
N ASN A 47 14.49 -11.17 -3.94
CA ASN A 47 14.48 -10.65 -5.30
C ASN A 47 13.11 -10.04 -5.62
N PRO A 48 13.04 -8.77 -6.05
CA PRO A 48 11.81 -8.15 -6.53
C PRO A 48 11.13 -8.97 -7.64
N VAL A 49 9.81 -9.08 -7.55
CA VAL A 49 8.95 -9.70 -8.57
C VAL A 49 8.20 -8.63 -9.34
N TYR A 50 8.23 -8.74 -10.65
CA TYR A 50 7.56 -7.86 -11.60
C TYR A 50 6.43 -8.62 -12.29
N PHE A 51 5.23 -8.04 -12.28
CA PHE A 51 4.10 -8.51 -13.06
C PHE A 51 3.81 -7.53 -14.18
N LEU A 52 3.94 -8.00 -15.42
CA LEU A 52 3.58 -7.26 -16.61
C LEU A 52 2.21 -7.76 -17.08
N VAL A 53 1.22 -6.87 -17.03
CA VAL A 53 -0.17 -7.18 -17.36
C VAL A 53 -0.52 -6.56 -18.71
N GLY A 54 -0.93 -7.38 -19.68
CA GLY A 54 -1.51 -6.93 -20.94
C GLY A 54 -2.86 -6.25 -20.69
N LEU A 55 -2.96 -4.96 -21.02
CA LEU A 55 -4.18 -4.16 -20.80
C LEU A 55 -5.10 -4.16 -22.03
N ASP A 56 -5.28 -5.30 -22.67
CA ASP A 56 -6.22 -5.40 -23.80
C ASP A 56 -7.65 -5.23 -23.25
N ASN A 57 -8.31 -4.12 -23.62
CA ASN A 57 -9.72 -3.82 -23.33
C ASN A 57 -10.11 -3.53 -21.86
N ILE A 58 -9.20 -3.08 -20.99
CA ILE A 58 -9.59 -2.59 -19.66
C ILE A 58 -10.14 -1.17 -19.77
N ILE A 59 -11.47 -1.02 -19.68
CA ILE A 59 -12.12 0.27 -19.41
C ILE A 59 -11.82 0.59 -17.93
N LEU A 60 -10.79 1.40 -17.70
CA LEU A 60 -10.51 1.93 -16.37
C LEU A 60 -11.60 2.96 -16.07
N GLU A 61 -12.58 2.61 -15.24
CA GLU A 61 -13.47 3.62 -14.68
C GLU A 61 -12.62 4.59 -13.84
N PRO A 62 -12.55 5.88 -14.22
CA PRO A 62 -11.65 6.80 -13.57
C PRO A 62 -12.38 7.38 -12.38
N LYS A 63 -12.31 6.73 -11.21
CA LYS A 63 -12.66 7.37 -9.92
C LYS A 63 -12.22 6.55 -8.71
N ASN A 64 -10.91 6.39 -8.54
CA ASN A 64 -10.39 6.05 -7.22
C ASN A 64 -10.30 7.34 -6.39
N GLN A 65 -11.31 7.58 -5.56
CA GLN A 65 -11.28 8.61 -4.55
C GLN A 65 -10.36 8.14 -3.42
N ILE A 66 -9.18 8.75 -3.30
CA ILE A 66 -8.33 8.49 -2.14
C ILE A 66 -8.61 9.53 -1.05
N LEU A 67 -8.57 9.09 0.21
CA LEU A 67 -8.66 9.97 1.35
C LEU A 67 -7.25 10.36 1.79
N LEU A 68 -6.92 11.64 1.71
CA LEU A 68 -5.63 12.16 2.17
C LEU A 68 -5.82 12.87 3.50
N THR A 69 -5.15 12.39 4.54
CA THR A 69 -5.19 12.93 5.90
C THR A 69 -3.98 13.82 6.16
N ASN A 70 -4.20 15.06 6.58
CA ASN A 70 -3.14 15.89 7.15
C ASN A 70 -2.94 15.52 8.64
N TRP A 71 -1.93 14.71 8.92
CA TRP A 71 -1.65 14.21 10.28
C TRP A 71 -1.30 15.31 11.29
N SER A 72 -0.59 16.37 10.86
CA SER A 72 -0.29 17.50 11.75
C SER A 72 -1.57 18.26 12.14
N LYS A 73 -2.49 18.46 11.19
CA LYS A 73 -3.80 19.07 11.46
C LYS A 73 -4.67 18.16 12.32
N PHE A 74 -4.65 16.85 12.07
CA PHE A 74 -5.35 15.86 12.89
C PHE A 74 -4.89 15.92 14.33
N ASN A 75 -3.58 15.85 14.58
CA ASN A 75 -3.01 15.90 15.92
C ASN A 75 -3.39 17.20 16.65
N ARG A 76 -3.31 18.35 15.97
CA ARG A 76 -3.71 19.64 16.55
C ARG A 76 -5.21 19.71 16.86
N ASN A 77 -6.05 19.19 15.97
CA ASN A 77 -7.50 19.19 16.18
C ASN A 77 -7.88 18.26 17.34
N LEU A 78 -7.23 17.09 17.43
CA LEU A 78 -7.45 16.13 18.50
C LEU A 78 -6.99 16.67 19.86
N SER A 79 -5.81 17.29 19.93
CA SER A 79 -5.29 17.87 21.17
C SER A 79 -6.15 19.01 21.70
N ASN A 80 -6.82 19.76 20.82
CA ASN A 80 -7.68 20.88 21.21
C ASN A 80 -9.07 20.43 21.68
N THR A 81 -9.50 19.21 21.36
CA THR A 81 -10.86 18.70 21.62
C THR A 81 -10.91 17.64 22.70
N MET A 82 -9.82 16.89 22.93
CA MET A 82 -9.76 15.93 24.03
C MET A 82 -9.63 16.60 25.39
N CYS A 83 -10.63 16.42 26.25
CA CYS A 83 -10.44 16.52 27.69
C CYS A 83 -9.68 15.27 28.16
N GLY A 84 -8.41 15.43 28.57
CA GLY A 84 -7.52 14.30 28.84
C GLY A 84 -8.02 13.32 29.91
N ASN A 85 -8.48 13.81 31.06
CA ASN A 85 -8.98 12.99 32.17
C ASN A 85 -10.32 13.54 32.67
N PRO A 86 -11.46 13.14 32.08
CA PRO A 86 -12.76 13.49 32.64
C PRO A 86 -12.95 12.80 34.00
N LEU A 87 -13.55 13.50 34.96
CA LEU A 87 -14.02 12.89 36.19
C LEU A 87 -15.23 12.00 35.86
N ILE A 88 -15.22 10.75 36.30
CA ILE A 88 -16.29 9.78 36.05
C ILE A 88 -16.77 9.26 37.40
N ASN A 89 -17.97 9.63 37.80
CA ASN A 89 -18.57 9.28 39.09
C ASN A 89 -19.68 8.23 38.95
N ASP A 90 -20.26 8.09 37.75
CA ASP A 90 -21.31 7.12 37.46
C ASP A 90 -21.22 6.55 36.04
N LEU A 91 -22.06 5.54 35.76
CA LEU A 91 -22.08 4.86 34.47
C LEU A 91 -22.54 5.76 33.31
N ASN A 92 -23.42 6.73 33.56
CA ASN A 92 -23.84 7.66 32.50
C ASN A 92 -22.72 8.62 32.12
N GLU A 93 -21.91 9.05 33.10
CA GLU A 93 -20.71 9.85 32.85
C GLU A 93 -19.63 9.06 32.10
N LEU A 94 -19.50 7.76 32.39
CA LEU A 94 -18.62 6.86 31.66
C LEU A 94 -19.03 6.77 30.18
N ASP A 95 -20.30 6.47 29.91
CA ASP A 95 -20.81 6.33 28.54
C ASP A 95 -20.63 7.64 27.76
N LYS A 96 -20.96 8.78 28.38
CA LYS A 96 -20.73 10.11 27.78
C LYS A 96 -19.25 10.37 27.49
N ALA A 97 -18.34 9.96 28.37
CA ALA A 97 -16.91 10.15 28.16
C ALA A 97 -16.41 9.34 26.96
N VAL A 98 -16.87 8.10 26.80
CA VAL A 98 -16.56 7.24 25.65
C VAL A 98 -17.10 7.83 24.35
N ASP A 99 -18.37 8.26 24.36
CA ASP A 99 -18.99 8.88 23.19
C ASP A 99 -18.25 10.15 22.76
N ASN A 100 -17.91 11.02 23.72
CA ASN A 100 -17.17 12.25 23.46
C ASN A 100 -15.75 11.97 22.93
N PHE A 101 -15.08 10.94 23.44
CA PHE A 101 -13.78 10.51 22.94
C PHE A 101 -13.87 10.03 21.49
N ALA A 102 -14.83 9.15 21.19
CA ALA A 102 -15.05 8.65 19.83
C ALA A 102 -15.42 9.78 18.86
N LEU A 103 -16.33 10.67 19.25
CA LEU A 103 -16.72 11.85 18.49
C LEU A 103 -15.54 12.80 18.23
N SER A 104 -14.64 12.96 19.19
CA SER A 104 -13.45 13.82 19.04
C SER A 104 -12.51 13.27 17.96
N ILE A 105 -12.23 11.96 17.98
CA ILE A 105 -11.40 11.30 16.95
C ILE A 105 -12.07 11.42 15.58
N GLN A 106 -13.36 11.10 15.49
CA GLN A 106 -14.10 11.12 14.23
C GLN A 106 -14.17 12.54 13.64
N THR A 107 -14.36 13.53 14.48
CA THR A 107 -14.38 14.94 14.06
C THR A 107 -13.00 15.39 13.61
N ALA A 108 -11.95 15.06 14.37
CA ALA A 108 -10.58 15.43 14.03
C ALA A 108 -10.15 14.82 12.69
N ILE A 109 -10.46 13.54 12.44
CA ILE A 109 -10.11 12.88 11.18
C ILE A 109 -10.89 13.46 10.00
N ASN A 110 -12.20 13.69 10.15
CA ASN A 110 -13.04 14.26 9.09
C ASN A 110 -12.61 15.68 8.70
N GLN A 111 -12.24 16.50 9.68
CA GLN A 111 -11.76 17.87 9.43
C GLN A 111 -10.34 17.92 8.86
N SER A 112 -9.56 16.85 9.04
CA SER A 112 -8.16 16.78 8.62
C SER A 112 -7.97 15.99 7.34
N SER A 113 -9.02 15.28 6.90
CA SER A 113 -9.02 14.48 5.69
C SER A 113 -9.70 15.21 4.56
N LYS A 114 -9.18 15.03 3.35
CA LYS A 114 -9.82 15.49 2.13
C LYS A 114 -9.83 14.37 1.11
N ALA A 115 -11.00 14.16 0.52
CA ALA A 115 -11.12 13.35 -0.67
C ALA A 115 -10.38 14.02 -1.80
N LYS A 116 -9.42 13.31 -2.39
CA LYS A 116 -8.78 13.72 -3.63
C LYS A 116 -9.21 12.75 -4.70
N ILE A 117 -10.00 13.26 -5.65
CA ILE A 117 -10.17 12.57 -6.93
C ILE A 117 -8.82 12.68 -7.60
N ILE A 118 -8.14 11.54 -7.72
CA ILE A 118 -6.99 11.49 -8.60
C ILE A 118 -7.56 11.09 -9.96
N GLU A 119 -7.78 12.08 -10.81
CA GLU A 119 -7.79 11.83 -12.25
C GLU A 119 -6.42 11.23 -12.57
N HIS A 120 -6.37 9.99 -13.03
CA HIS A 120 -5.12 9.37 -13.45
C HIS A 120 -4.88 9.70 -14.92
N PRO A 121 -3.84 10.47 -15.28
CA PRO A 121 -3.32 10.38 -16.64
C PRO A 121 -2.46 9.12 -16.77
N TYR A 122 -1.54 8.83 -15.84
CA TYR A 122 -0.58 7.74 -15.99
C TYR A 122 -0.05 7.25 -14.62
N PHE A 123 0.15 5.94 -14.49
CA PHE A 123 1.03 5.33 -13.49
C PHE A 123 2.48 5.82 -13.73
N ASN A 124 2.80 7.03 -13.30
CA ASN A 124 4.19 7.47 -13.12
C ASN A 124 4.48 7.39 -11.63
N ILE A 125 4.88 6.20 -11.19
CA ILE A 125 5.64 6.06 -9.96
C ILE A 125 7.01 6.69 -10.28
N PRO A 126 7.39 7.83 -9.68
CA PRO A 126 8.77 8.26 -9.75
C PRO A 126 9.54 7.25 -8.89
N PHE A 127 10.19 6.29 -9.53
CA PHE A 127 11.19 5.47 -8.87
C PHE A 127 12.22 6.40 -8.20
N PRO A 128 12.48 6.28 -6.88
CA PRO A 128 13.61 6.95 -6.27
C PRO A 128 14.91 6.33 -6.80
N THR A 129 15.47 6.98 -7.82
CA THR A 129 16.90 7.21 -8.03
C THR A 129 17.86 6.04 -7.74
N ARG A 130 18.04 5.11 -8.69
CA ARG A 130 19.34 4.77 -9.31
C ARG A 130 19.23 3.57 -10.26
N LEU A 131 19.88 3.73 -11.42
CA LEU A 131 20.31 2.72 -12.42
C LEU A 131 19.43 2.51 -13.67
N LYS A 132 19.87 3.25 -14.71
CA LYS A 132 20.02 2.89 -16.13
C LYS A 132 18.78 2.44 -16.91
N ILE A 133 18.19 3.46 -17.51
CA ILE A 133 17.54 3.49 -18.82
C ILE A 133 18.30 2.62 -19.84
N ASN A 134 17.71 1.49 -20.25
CA ASN A 134 17.55 1.04 -21.65
C ASN A 134 16.85 -0.34 -21.69
N LEU A 135 15.53 -0.38 -21.51
CA LEU A 135 14.71 -1.42 -22.15
C LEU A 135 13.62 -0.71 -22.93
N ALA A 136 13.83 -0.74 -24.25
CA ALA A 136 13.10 -0.02 -25.26
C ALA A 136 11.58 -0.18 -25.13
N GLU A 137 10.91 0.96 -25.33
CA GLU A 137 9.66 1.11 -26.07
C GLU A 137 8.70 -0.10 -26.04
N LYS A 138 7.55 0.10 -25.35
CA LYS A 138 6.24 -0.56 -25.61
C LYS A 138 5.70 -1.58 -24.60
N PHE A 139 6.02 -1.51 -23.31
CA PHE A 139 5.34 -2.37 -22.33
C PHE A 139 4.64 -1.60 -21.20
N GLY A 140 3.41 -2.06 -20.95
CA GLY A 140 2.44 -1.50 -20.02
C GLY A 140 2.85 -1.64 -18.56
N ARG A 141 1.97 -1.14 -17.69
CA ARG A 141 2.18 -0.86 -16.27
C ARG A 141 2.92 -2.00 -15.53
N ILE A 142 3.99 -1.63 -14.84
CA ILE A 142 4.75 -2.49 -13.94
C ILE A 142 4.19 -2.31 -12.53
N LEU A 143 3.63 -3.35 -11.93
CA LEU A 143 3.37 -3.38 -10.50
C LEU A 143 4.61 -3.96 -9.80
N VAL A 144 5.22 -3.17 -8.93
CA VAL A 144 6.35 -3.59 -8.09
C VAL A 144 5.80 -3.93 -6.71
N ILE A 145 5.94 -5.19 -6.30
CA ILE A 145 5.71 -5.57 -4.90
C ILE A 145 7.08 -5.45 -4.20
N PRO A 146 7.27 -4.48 -3.28
CA PRO A 146 8.54 -4.33 -2.60
C PRO A 146 8.79 -5.54 -1.67
N PRO A 147 10.06 -5.93 -1.46
CA PRO A 147 10.40 -7.04 -0.57
C PRO A 147 9.92 -6.74 0.86
N LEU A 148 9.20 -7.70 1.44
CA LEU A 148 8.81 -7.66 2.85
C LEU A 148 10.05 -7.89 3.70
N LYS A 149 10.59 -6.83 4.30
CA LYS A 149 11.66 -6.96 5.30
C LYS A 149 11.09 -7.64 6.54
N MET A 150 11.24 -8.95 6.65
CA MET A 150 11.01 -9.66 7.90
C MET A 150 12.23 -9.41 8.81
N LYS A 151 12.01 -8.68 9.91
CA LYS A 151 13.00 -8.46 10.98
C LYS A 151 13.22 -9.72 11.80
#